data_AF-A0A1T5KXI5-F1
#
_entry.id   AF-A0A1T5KXI5-F1
#
_cell.length_a   1.000
_cell.length_b   1.000
_cell.length_c   1.000
_cell.angle_alpha   90.00
_cell.angle_beta   90.00
_cell.angle_gamma   90.00
#
_symmetry.space_group_name_H-M   'P 1'
#
loop_
_entity.id
_entity.type
_entity.pdbx_description
1 polymer ?
#
loop_
_entity_poly.entity_id
_entity_poly.type
_entity_poly.pdbx_seq_one_letter_code
_entity_poly.pdbx_strand_id
1 'polypeptide(L)'
;MAKKKKYKKMTQKEKNERAKIRKKLREEGAIPPTKPRLNRSKFAKETVEEFQKDFKAYSDIPHLFEAISWMLPMVESEVKPKVSPEQVGVLKALKLALEIKKFHQDLKDKGETKYKPMDMYEKIIAPIIKL
;
A
#
# COMPACT_ATOMS: atom_id res chain seq x y z
N MET A 1 31.00 12.46 -9.98
CA MET A 1 29.71 11.79 -10.30
C MET A 1 29.86 11.03 -11.61
N ALA A 2 29.63 9.71 -11.64
CA ALA A 2 29.86 8.90 -12.83
C ALA A 2 28.84 9.25 -13.95
N LYS A 3 29.34 9.64 -15.12
CA LYS A 3 28.53 9.97 -16.31
C LYS A 3 27.74 8.72 -16.74
N LYS A 4 26.39 8.76 -16.70
CA LYS A 4 25.53 7.65 -17.15
C LYS A 4 25.80 7.33 -18.63
N LYS A 5 26.21 6.09 -18.93
CA LYS A 5 26.34 5.61 -20.32
C LYS A 5 24.96 5.65 -21.01
N LYS A 6 24.88 6.35 -22.15
CA LYS A 6 23.66 6.44 -22.97
C LYS A 6 23.61 5.25 -23.92
N TYR A 7 22.79 4.24 -23.62
CA TYR A 7 22.62 3.06 -24.46
C TYR A 7 21.87 3.40 -25.76
N LYS A 8 22.23 2.73 -26.86
CA LYS A 8 21.53 2.84 -28.15
C LYS A 8 20.08 2.37 -27.98
N LYS A 9 19.12 3.16 -28.46
CA LYS A 9 17.71 2.78 -28.45
C LYS A 9 17.49 1.62 -29.42
N MET A 10 16.76 0.62 -28.96
CA MET A 10 16.37 -0.54 -29.75
C MET A 10 15.50 -0.12 -30.93
N THR A 11 15.79 -0.65 -32.12
CA THR A 11 14.95 -0.42 -33.31
C THR A 11 13.61 -1.13 -33.19
N GLN A 12 12.62 -0.75 -34.01
CA GLN A 12 11.30 -1.41 -33.97
C GLN A 12 11.38 -2.89 -34.35
N LYS A 13 12.29 -3.25 -35.27
CA LYS A 13 12.56 -4.63 -35.67
C LYS A 13 13.10 -5.46 -34.50
N GLU A 14 14.10 -4.95 -33.80
CA GLU A 14 14.70 -5.61 -32.64
C GLU A 14 13.69 -5.82 -31.49
N LYS A 15 12.78 -4.85 -31.26
CA LYS A 15 11.70 -5.02 -30.26
C LYS A 15 10.77 -6.17 -30.62
N ASN A 16 10.39 -6.27 -31.90
CA ASN A 16 9.50 -7.32 -32.39
C ASN A 16 10.16 -8.70 -32.30
N GLU A 17 11.43 -8.82 -32.68
CA GLU A 17 12.20 -10.06 -32.55
C GLU A 17 12.31 -10.49 -31.08
N ARG A 18 12.62 -9.54 -30.18
CA ARG A 18 12.68 -9.81 -28.74
C ARG A 18 11.34 -10.27 -28.17
N ALA A 19 10.23 -9.71 -28.64
CA ALA A 19 8.90 -10.14 -28.23
C ALA A 19 8.59 -11.58 -28.69
N LYS A 20 8.93 -11.92 -29.93
CA LYS A 20 8.78 -13.29 -30.47
C LYS A 20 9.61 -14.31 -29.69
N ILE A 21 10.88 -14.00 -29.43
CA ILE A 21 11.77 -14.86 -28.65
C ILE A 21 11.22 -15.06 -27.23
N ARG A 22 10.81 -13.98 -26.55
CA ARG A 22 10.20 -14.08 -25.22
C ARG A 22 8.89 -14.86 -25.21
N LYS A 23 8.14 -14.88 -26.32
CA LYS A 23 6.93 -15.71 -26.44
C LYS A 23 7.31 -17.19 -26.52
N LYS A 24 8.23 -17.56 -27.43
CA LYS A 24 8.73 -18.93 -27.56
C LYS A 24 9.32 -19.48 -26.26
N LEU A 25 10.19 -18.70 -25.61
CA LEU A 25 10.80 -19.12 -24.34
C LEU A 25 9.78 -19.31 -23.20
N ARG A 26 8.62 -18.66 -23.25
CA ARG A 26 7.53 -18.92 -22.30
C ARG A 26 6.74 -20.17 -22.66
N GLU A 27 6.49 -20.40 -23.94
CA GLU A 27 5.83 -21.61 -24.46
C GLU A 27 6.67 -22.87 -24.16
N GLU A 28 8.00 -22.74 -24.26
CA GLU A 28 8.98 -23.77 -23.90
C GLU A 28 9.22 -23.91 -22.38
N GLY A 29 8.62 -23.04 -21.55
CA GLY A 29 8.77 -23.07 -20.09
C GLY A 29 10.12 -22.54 -19.56
N ALA A 30 11.01 -22.05 -20.42
CA ALA A 30 12.33 -21.53 -20.03
C ALA A 30 12.26 -20.21 -19.25
N ILE A 31 11.19 -19.43 -19.40
CA ILE A 31 10.97 -18.16 -18.67
C ILE A 31 9.57 -18.16 -18.05
N PRO A 32 9.38 -17.59 -16.83
CA PRO A 32 8.07 -17.53 -16.18
C PRO A 32 6.97 -16.88 -17.04
N PRO A 33 5.70 -17.29 -16.85
CA PRO A 33 4.57 -16.65 -17.49
C PRO A 33 4.51 -15.17 -17.12
N THR A 34 3.98 -14.35 -18.03
CA THR A 34 3.74 -12.93 -17.75
C THR A 34 2.74 -12.80 -16.62
N LYS A 35 3.19 -12.25 -15.48
CA LYS A 35 2.32 -11.94 -14.34
C LYS A 35 1.16 -11.04 -14.80
N PRO A 36 -0.10 -11.46 -14.62
CA PRO A 36 -1.25 -10.63 -14.99
C PRO A 36 -1.22 -9.34 -14.17
N ARG A 37 -1.63 -8.23 -14.79
CA ARG A 37 -1.79 -6.98 -14.06
C ARG A 37 -2.95 -7.12 -13.09
N LEU A 38 -2.76 -6.67 -11.85
CA LEU A 38 -3.84 -6.63 -10.87
C LEU A 38 -4.94 -5.69 -11.37
N ASN A 39 -6.16 -6.20 -11.51
CA ASN A 39 -7.33 -5.36 -11.71
C ASN A 39 -7.68 -4.68 -10.39
N ARG A 40 -7.14 -3.47 -10.19
CA ARG A 40 -7.25 -2.73 -8.93
C ARG A 40 -8.69 -2.45 -8.51
N SER A 41 -9.57 -2.14 -9.46
CA SER A 41 -10.98 -1.85 -9.17
C SER A 41 -11.73 -3.10 -8.73
N LYS A 42 -11.49 -4.22 -9.41
CA LYS A 42 -12.08 -5.51 -9.06
C LYS A 42 -11.58 -5.96 -7.69
N PHE A 43 -10.26 -5.93 -7.48
CA PHE A 43 -9.63 -6.27 -6.22
C PHE A 43 -10.17 -5.44 -5.04
N ALA A 44 -10.24 -4.11 -5.20
CA ALA A 44 -10.77 -3.24 -4.14
C ALA A 44 -12.22 -3.57 -3.78
N LYS A 45 -13.07 -3.84 -4.77
CA LYS A 45 -14.47 -4.20 -4.54
C LYS A 45 -14.61 -5.54 -3.81
N GLU A 46 -13.97 -6.58 -4.34
CA GLU A 46 -14.04 -7.94 -3.77
C GLU A 46 -13.50 -7.96 -2.32
N THR A 47 -12.35 -7.33 -2.08
CA THR A 47 -11.75 -7.28 -0.73
C THR A 47 -12.63 -6.53 0.27
N VAL A 48 -13.26 -5.41 -0.12
CA VAL A 48 -14.16 -4.67 0.78
C VAL A 48 -15.42 -5.49 1.08
N GLU A 49 -15.99 -6.16 0.07
CA GLU A 49 -17.17 -7.02 0.25
C GLU A 49 -16.87 -8.21 1.18
N GLU A 50 -15.75 -8.91 0.98
CA GLU A 50 -15.30 -10.00 1.84
C GLU A 50 -15.05 -9.51 3.28
N PHE A 51 -14.34 -8.40 3.43
CA PHE A 51 -14.05 -7.83 4.74
C PHE A 51 -15.34 -7.45 5.49
N GLN A 52 -16.30 -6.78 4.84
CA GLN A 52 -17.58 -6.43 5.46
C GLN A 52 -18.44 -7.65 5.81
N LYS A 53 -18.30 -8.74 5.06
CA LYS A 53 -19.08 -9.96 5.26
C LYS A 53 -18.57 -10.78 6.44
N ASP A 54 -17.26 -10.97 6.52
CA ASP A 54 -16.65 -11.97 7.39
C ASP A 54 -15.91 -11.35 8.60
N PHE A 55 -15.47 -10.09 8.52
CA PHE A 55 -14.77 -9.39 9.61
C PHE A 55 -15.75 -8.56 10.44
N LYS A 56 -16.35 -9.17 11.48
CA LYS A 56 -17.46 -8.55 12.25
C LYS A 56 -17.27 -8.61 13.76
N ALA A 57 -16.47 -9.53 14.26
CA ALA A 57 -16.31 -9.72 15.68
C ALA A 57 -15.07 -8.98 16.21
N TYR A 58 -15.13 -8.58 17.49
CA TYR A 58 -13.96 -8.03 18.18
C TYR A 58 -12.80 -9.04 18.21
N SER A 59 -13.09 -10.34 18.17
CA SER A 59 -12.09 -11.41 18.07
C SER A 59 -11.31 -11.41 16.76
N ASP A 60 -11.79 -10.72 15.72
CA ASP A 60 -11.12 -10.68 14.42
C ASP A 60 -10.04 -9.58 14.36
N ILE A 61 -10.12 -8.59 15.27
CA ILE A 61 -9.20 -7.44 15.37
C ILE A 61 -7.71 -7.86 15.44
N PRO A 62 -7.31 -8.90 16.20
CA PRO A 62 -5.93 -9.39 16.21
C PRO A 62 -5.40 -9.77 14.82
N HIS A 63 -6.22 -10.35 13.94
CA HIS A 63 -5.82 -10.70 12.57
C HIS A 63 -5.50 -9.47 11.72
N LEU A 64 -6.20 -8.35 11.95
CA LEU A 64 -5.90 -7.08 11.30
C LEU A 64 -4.54 -6.52 11.75
N PHE A 65 -4.22 -6.60 13.05
CA PHE A 65 -2.92 -6.18 13.56
C PHE A 65 -1.78 -7.04 13.04
N GLU A 66 -1.98 -8.36 12.94
CA GLU A 66 -1.02 -9.27 12.33
C GLU A 66 -0.77 -8.92 10.86
N ALA A 67 -1.83 -8.70 10.08
CA ALA A 67 -1.71 -8.29 8.67
C ALA A 67 -0.97 -6.94 8.50
N ILE A 68 -1.22 -5.98 9.39
CA ILE A 68 -0.49 -4.70 9.40
C ILE A 68 1.00 -4.94 9.67
N SER A 69 1.35 -5.80 10.62
CA SER A 69 2.75 -6.13 10.96
C SER A 69 3.53 -6.62 9.74
N TRP A 70 2.93 -7.53 8.95
CA TRP A 70 3.53 -8.05 7.71
C TRP A 70 3.77 -6.99 6.64
N MET A 71 2.98 -5.91 6.64
CA MET A 71 3.05 -4.85 5.65
C MET A 71 3.94 -3.67 6.06
N LEU A 72 4.45 -3.64 7.30
CA LEU A 72 5.32 -2.57 7.75
C LEU A 72 6.71 -2.65 7.11
N PRO A 73 7.37 -1.50 6.86
CA PRO A 73 8.76 -1.52 6.47
C PRO A 73 9.61 -2.05 7.63
N MET A 74 10.64 -2.84 7.33
CA MET A 74 11.69 -3.15 8.31
C MET A 74 12.48 -1.87 8.61
N VAL A 75 12.24 -1.25 9.75
CA VAL A 75 12.89 0.01 10.16
C VAL A 75 14.23 -0.24 10.88
N GLU A 76 14.44 -1.43 11.43
CA GLU A 76 15.62 -1.76 12.26
C GLU A 76 16.88 -2.19 11.48
N SER A 77 16.84 -2.18 10.15
CA SER A 77 18.03 -2.46 9.35
C SER A 77 18.92 -1.22 9.24
N GLU A 78 20.23 -1.39 9.42
CA GLU A 78 21.25 -0.34 9.16
C GLU A 78 21.17 0.22 7.73
N VAL A 79 20.52 -0.51 6.82
CA VAL A 79 20.22 -0.06 5.46
C VAL A 79 18.90 0.69 5.47
N LYS A 80 18.92 1.98 5.09
CA LYS A 80 17.72 2.79 4.88
C LYS A 80 16.69 2.01 4.05
N PRO A 81 15.55 1.59 4.64
CA PRO A 81 14.59 0.78 3.92
C PRO A 81 13.98 1.61 2.80
N LYS A 82 13.95 1.06 1.59
CA LYS A 82 13.22 1.67 0.48
C LYS A 82 11.72 1.43 0.72
N VAL A 83 11.06 2.41 1.33
CA VAL A 83 9.63 2.34 1.63
C VAL A 83 8.81 2.38 0.33
N SER A 84 7.96 1.38 0.10
CA SER A 84 7.07 1.33 -1.06
C SER A 84 5.83 2.22 -0.88
N PRO A 85 5.16 2.64 -1.96
CA PRO A 85 3.90 3.39 -1.86
C PRO A 85 2.81 2.66 -1.06
N GLU A 86 2.76 1.33 -1.17
CA GLU A 86 1.84 0.48 -0.41
C GLU A 86 2.14 0.54 1.11
N GLN A 87 3.42 0.50 1.48
CA GLN A 87 3.86 0.64 2.88
C GLN A 87 3.54 2.04 3.42
N VAL A 88 3.69 3.10 2.62
CA VAL A 88 3.27 4.46 3.00
C VAL A 88 1.77 4.51 3.30
N GLY A 89 0.94 3.80 2.53
CA GLY A 89 -0.49 3.69 2.81
C GLY A 89 -0.78 3.11 4.21
N VAL A 90 -0.09 2.05 4.60
CA VAL A 90 -0.22 1.43 5.93
C VAL A 90 0.30 2.35 7.03
N LEU A 91 1.44 3.01 6.82
CA LEU A 91 1.99 3.98 7.77
C LEU A 91 1.04 5.17 8.01
N LYS A 92 0.34 5.64 6.97
CA LYS A 92 -0.70 6.67 7.11
C LYS A 92 -1.87 6.19 7.97
N ALA A 93 -2.33 4.95 7.79
CA ALA A 93 -3.38 4.36 8.61
C ALA A 93 -2.97 4.29 10.09
N LEU A 94 -1.73 3.87 10.38
CA LEU A 94 -1.19 3.87 11.74
C LEU A 94 -1.08 5.28 12.34
N LYS A 95 -0.59 6.25 11.55
CA LYS A 95 -0.51 7.64 11.98
C LYS A 95 -1.89 8.22 12.29
N LEU A 96 -2.90 7.92 11.46
CA LEU A 96 -4.29 8.26 11.73
C LEU A 96 -4.75 7.65 13.05
N ALA A 97 -4.55 6.34 13.27
CA ALA A 97 -4.96 5.70 14.51
C ALA A 97 -4.36 6.36 15.76
N LEU A 98 -3.08 6.73 15.72
CA LEU A 98 -2.41 7.44 16.82
C LEU A 98 -3.00 8.84 17.07
N GLU A 99 -3.21 9.63 16.04
CA GLU A 99 -3.75 10.99 16.19
C GLU A 99 -5.25 10.98 16.58
N ILE A 100 -6.03 10.02 16.07
CA ILE A 100 -7.42 9.82 16.48
C ILE A 100 -7.49 9.44 17.97
N LYS A 101 -6.61 8.54 18.42
CA LYS A 101 -6.53 8.16 19.84
C LYS A 101 -6.24 9.37 20.73
N LYS A 102 -5.24 10.20 20.37
CA LYS A 102 -4.92 11.43 21.11
C LYS A 102 -6.10 12.39 21.13
N PHE A 103 -6.76 12.60 19.99
CA PHE A 103 -7.93 13.47 19.90
C PHE A 103 -9.07 13.01 20.81
N HIS A 104 -9.35 11.70 20.88
CA HIS A 104 -10.36 11.17 21.80
C HIS A 104 -9.93 11.25 23.27
N GLN A 105 -8.63 11.17 23.57
CA GLN A 105 -8.11 11.40 24.92
C GLN A 105 -8.28 12.87 25.33
N ASP A 106 -7.89 13.81 24.47
CA ASP A 106 -8.05 15.25 24.73
C ASP A 106 -9.50 15.66 24.96
N LEU A 107 -10.45 15.05 24.23
CA LEU A 107 -11.88 15.29 24.46
C LEU A 107 -12.33 14.78 25.82
N LYS A 108 -11.87 13.58 26.23
CA LYS A 108 -12.17 13.03 27.55
C LYS A 108 -11.61 13.91 28.66
N ASP A 109 -10.39 14.40 28.52
CA ASP A 109 -9.73 15.25 29.51
C ASP A 109 -10.43 16.61 29.66
N LYS A 110 -11.07 17.10 28.60
CA LYS A 110 -11.90 18.32 28.60
C LYS A 110 -13.35 18.08 29.06
N GLY A 111 -13.73 16.82 29.31
CA GLY A 111 -15.12 16.45 29.63
C GLY A 111 -16.09 16.59 28.44
N GLU A 112 -15.57 16.69 27.22
CA GLU A 112 -16.38 16.82 26.01
C GLU A 112 -16.77 15.45 25.46
N THR A 113 -18.07 15.23 25.26
CA THR A 113 -18.60 13.96 24.73
C THR A 113 -18.98 14.03 23.25
N LYS A 114 -18.92 15.23 22.66
CA LYS A 114 -19.35 15.49 21.29
C LYS A 114 -18.32 16.35 20.58
N TYR A 115 -18.05 16.04 19.32
CA TYR A 115 -17.22 16.83 18.42
C TYR A 115 -17.86 16.86 17.04
N LYS A 116 -17.54 17.89 16.25
CA LYS A 116 -17.97 17.95 14.85
C LYS A 116 -17.08 17.02 14.01
N PRO A 117 -17.65 16.10 13.22
CA PRO A 117 -16.87 15.20 12.36
C PRO A 117 -15.95 15.95 11.38
N MET A 118 -16.40 17.11 10.89
CA MET A 118 -15.61 17.92 9.96
C MET A 118 -14.34 18.49 10.61
N ASP A 119 -14.42 18.91 11.87
CA ASP A 119 -13.24 19.43 12.60
C ASP A 119 -12.18 18.34 12.76
N MET A 120 -12.60 17.10 13.04
CA MET A 120 -11.70 15.94 13.08
C MET A 120 -11.09 15.66 11.70
N TYR A 121 -11.90 15.74 10.65
CA TYR A 121 -11.43 15.54 9.29
C TYR A 121 -10.36 16.58 8.90
N GLU A 122 -10.63 17.87 9.12
CA GLU A 122 -9.73 18.95 8.74
C GLU A 122 -8.44 18.97 9.57
N LYS A 123 -8.54 18.74 10.89
CA LYS A 123 -7.40 18.82 11.79
C LYS A 123 -6.51 17.57 11.75
N ILE A 124 -7.10 16.39 11.53
CA ILE A 124 -6.39 15.11 11.68
C ILE A 124 -6.31 14.36 10.35
N ILE A 125 -7.47 14.11 9.72
CA ILE A 125 -7.54 13.15 8.62
C ILE A 125 -6.93 13.71 7.34
N ALA A 126 -7.37 14.88 6.90
CA ALA A 126 -6.95 15.50 5.64
C ALA A 126 -5.43 15.78 5.56
N PRO A 127 -4.76 16.28 6.62
CA PRO A 127 -3.32 16.47 6.60
C PRO A 127 -2.55 15.18 6.37
N ILE A 128 -2.95 14.07 7.00
CA ILE A 128 -2.24 12.78 6.91
C ILE A 128 -2.48 12.10 5.55
N ILE A 129 -3.72 12.15 5.04
CA ILE A 129 -4.04 11.58 3.72
C ILE A 129 -3.24 12.25 2.61
N LYS A 130 -3.01 13.57 2.71
CA LYS A 130 -2.33 14.40 1.71
C LYS A 130 -0.79 14.33 1.72
N LEU A 131 -0.16 13.65 2.70
CA LEU A 131 1.29 13.42 2.74
C LEU A 131 1.81 12.63 1.52
#